data_AF-A0A2G1MBT3-F1
#
_entry.id   AF-A0A2G1MBT3-F1
#
_cell.length_a   1.000
_cell.length_b   1.000
_cell.length_c   1.000
_cell.angle_alpha   90.00
_cell.angle_beta   90.00
_cell.angle_gamma   90.00
#
_symmetry.space_group_name_H-M   'P 1'
#
loop_
_entity.id
_entity.type
_entity.pdbx_description
1 polymer ?
#
loop_
_entity_poly.entity_id
_entity_poly.type
_entity_poly.pdbx_seq_one_letter_code
_entity_poly.pdbx_strand_id
1 'polypeptide(L)'
;MTTTPITRPFFDTAASIAESCLRRLEAICPLEAFDTIIDPAAGPGALSTSLRNRIAMDMVSRPAGLCVANFAASMSDGDFGRALVVGSAEPGRNGTSAVAFFNAAAS
;
A
#
# COMPACT_ATOMS: atom_id res chain seq x y z
N MET A 1 29.81 -17.00 -12.12
CA MET A 1 28.34 -17.19 -12.08
C MET A 1 27.69 -15.82 -12.20
N THR A 2 27.13 -15.50 -13.36
CA THR A 2 26.36 -14.27 -13.56
C THR A 2 24.94 -14.51 -13.08
N THR A 3 24.60 -14.01 -11.89
CA THR A 3 23.22 -13.92 -11.43
C THR A 3 22.48 -12.95 -12.34
N THR A 4 21.66 -13.48 -13.25
CA THR A 4 20.68 -12.70 -14.00
C THR A 4 19.76 -12.00 -12.98
N PRO A 5 19.59 -10.67 -13.03
CA PRO A 5 18.64 -10.01 -12.15
C PRO A 5 17.25 -10.53 -12.50
N ILE A 6 16.56 -11.13 -11.54
CA ILE A 6 15.13 -11.39 -11.68
C ILE A 6 14.44 -10.03 -11.54
N THR A 7 14.31 -9.31 -12.64
CA THR A 7 13.41 -8.15 -12.72
C THR A 7 11.98 -8.69 -12.71
N ARG A 8 11.38 -8.81 -11.52
CA ARG A 8 9.93 -9.00 -11.43
C ARG A 8 9.26 -7.79 -12.11
N PRO A 9 8.27 -8.00 -12.99
CA PRO A 9 7.50 -6.88 -13.52
C PRO A 9 6.77 -6.19 -12.38
N PHE A 10 6.88 -4.86 -12.32
CA PHE A 10 6.11 -4.04 -11.40
C PHE A 10 4.75 -3.79 -12.02
N PHE A 11 3.70 -4.02 -11.24
CA PHE A 11 2.33 -3.72 -11.64
C PHE A 11 1.91 -2.44 -10.94
N ASP A 12 2.23 -1.31 -11.57
CA ASP A 12 1.89 -0.01 -11.02
C ASP A 12 0.43 0.33 -11.31
N THR A 13 -0.26 0.83 -10.29
CA THR A 13 -1.63 1.32 -10.45
C THR A 13 -1.59 2.64 -11.21
N ALA A 14 -2.32 2.74 -12.33
CA ALA A 14 -2.45 4.00 -13.05
C ALA A 14 -3.13 5.06 -12.16
N ALA A 15 -2.65 6.31 -12.21
CA ALA A 15 -3.16 7.39 -11.37
C ALA A 15 -4.68 7.61 -11.50
N SER A 16 -5.24 7.48 -12.71
CA SER A 16 -6.69 7.60 -12.94
C SER A 16 -7.51 6.48 -12.28
N ILE A 17 -6.95 5.27 -12.19
CA ILE A 17 -7.57 4.15 -11.49
C ILE A 17 -7.50 4.38 -9.98
N ALA A 18 -6.33 4.78 -9.46
CA ALA A 18 -6.17 5.12 -8.05
C ALA A 18 -7.17 6.20 -7.61
N GLU A 19 -7.28 7.29 -8.38
CA GLU A 19 -8.24 8.38 -8.11
C GLU A 19 -9.70 7.89 -8.14
N SER A 20 -10.07 7.03 -9.10
CA SER A 20 -11.41 6.42 -9.16
C SER A 20 -11.70 5.53 -7.94
N CYS A 21 -10.72 4.74 -7.50
CA CYS A 21 -10.83 3.91 -6.30
C CYS A 21 -11.00 4.76 -5.04
N LEU A 22 -10.21 5.83 -4.88
CA LEU A 22 -10.31 6.74 -3.74
C LEU A 22 -11.66 7.46 -3.68
N ARG A 23 -12.17 7.95 -4.82
CA ARG A 23 -13.52 8.56 -4.88
C ARG A 23 -14.62 7.59 -4.45
N ARG A 24 -14.53 6.32 -4.88
CA ARG A 24 -15.49 5.28 -4.48
C ARG A 24 -15.38 4.96 -3.00
N LEU A 25 -14.16 4.94 -2.47
CA LEU A 25 -13.91 4.69 -1.05
C LEU A 25 -14.46 5.82 -0.18
N GLU A 26 -14.22 7.09 -0.54
CA GLU A 26 -14.76 8.26 0.15
C GLU A 26 -16.29 8.28 0.22
N ALA A 27 -16.96 7.77 -0.81
CA ALA A 27 -18.42 7.65 -0.84
C ALA A 27 -18.96 6.61 0.17
N ILE A 28 -18.13 5.66 0.62
CA ILE A 28 -18.51 4.60 1.57
C ILE A 28 -18.05 4.96 2.98
N CYS A 29 -16.82 5.46 3.12
CA CYS A 29 -16.25 5.90 4.37
C CYS A 29 -15.48 7.21 4.16
N PRO A 30 -15.85 8.30 4.87
CA PRO A 30 -15.09 9.54 4.78
C PRO A 30 -13.66 9.31 5.23
N LEU A 31 -12.67 9.63 4.38
CA LEU A 31 -11.26 9.48 4.73
C LEU A 31 -10.83 10.37 5.91
N GLU A 32 -11.70 11.29 6.37
CA GLU A 32 -11.44 12.21 7.49
C GLU A 32 -11.67 11.55 8.83
N ALA A 33 -12.36 10.41 8.83
CA ALA A 33 -12.63 9.65 10.04
C ALA A 33 -11.41 8.82 10.50
N PHE A 34 -10.30 8.86 9.78
CA PHE A 34 -9.11 8.05 10.04
C PHE A 34 -7.93 8.95 10.40
N ASP A 35 -7.23 8.60 11.47
CA ASP A 35 -6.06 9.31 11.95
C ASP A 35 -4.86 9.04 11.04
N THR A 36 -4.78 7.81 10.52
CA THR A 36 -3.69 7.33 9.66
C THR A 36 -4.24 6.57 8.46
N ILE A 37 -3.71 6.85 7.27
CA ILE A 37 -3.98 6.07 6.06
C ILE A 37 -2.68 5.40 5.58
N ILE A 38 -2.66 4.08 5.48
CA ILE A 38 -1.48 3.31 5.11
C ILE A 38 -1.65 2.80 3.68
N ASP A 39 -0.69 3.14 2.82
CA ASP A 39 -0.57 2.69 1.43
C ASP A 39 0.59 1.68 1.33
N PRO A 40 0.33 0.39 1.58
CA PRO A 40 1.32 -0.68 1.43
C PRO A 40 1.56 -1.04 -0.03
N ALA A 41 2.81 -1.42 -0.34
CA ALA A 41 3.28 -1.66 -1.71
C ALA A 41 2.97 -0.47 -2.64
N ALA A 42 3.24 0.74 -2.13
CA ALA A 42 2.84 2.00 -2.77
C ALA A 42 3.49 2.22 -4.15
N GLY A 43 4.61 1.57 -4.45
CA GLY A 43 5.32 1.71 -5.71
C GLY A 43 5.66 3.19 -6.00
N PRO A 44 5.23 3.75 -7.16
CA PRO A 44 5.36 5.17 -7.47
C PRO A 44 4.50 6.11 -6.62
N GLY A 45 3.60 5.59 -5.78
CA GLY A 45 2.73 6.37 -4.90
C GLY A 45 1.43 6.83 -5.55
N ALA A 46 0.88 6.07 -6.50
CA ALA A 46 -0.33 6.45 -7.24
C ALA A 46 -1.56 6.66 -6.33
N LEU A 47 -1.68 5.87 -5.26
CA LEU A 47 -2.73 6.02 -4.24
C LEU A 47 -2.34 7.08 -3.20
N SER A 48 -1.15 6.95 -2.62
CA SER A 48 -0.66 7.84 -1.57
C SER A 48 -0.56 9.31 -1.98
N THR A 49 -0.16 9.66 -3.20
CA THR A 49 0.06 11.07 -3.58
C THR A 49 -1.14 11.98 -3.29
N SER A 50 -2.36 11.45 -3.40
CA SER A 50 -3.62 12.19 -3.20
C SER A 50 -4.15 12.15 -1.76
N LEU A 51 -3.54 11.39 -0.85
CA LEU A 51 -4.04 11.15 0.50
C LEU A 51 -3.39 12.08 1.52
N ARG A 52 -4.15 12.55 2.52
CA ARG A 52 -3.58 13.22 3.71
C ARG A 52 -3.19 12.19 4.78
N ASN A 53 -2.40 12.60 5.77
CA ASN A 53 -2.04 11.80 6.96
C ASN A 53 -1.65 10.35 6.63
N ARG A 54 -0.74 10.21 5.67
CA ARG A 54 -0.47 8.93 5.02
C ARG A 54 0.90 8.36 5.37
N ILE A 55 0.97 7.03 5.36
CA ILE A 55 2.22 6.28 5.38
C ILE A 55 2.27 5.45 4.09
N ALA A 56 3.10 5.88 3.13
CA ALA A 56 3.38 5.10 1.92
C ALA A 56 4.55 4.16 2.19
N MET A 57 4.34 2.85 2.02
CA MET A 57 5.32 1.82 2.31
C MET A 57 5.61 0.96 1.08
N ASP A 58 6.88 0.67 0.84
CA ASP A 58 7.31 -0.25 -0.21
C ASP A 58 8.62 -0.92 0.21
N MET A 59 8.87 -2.14 -0.27
CA MET A 59 10.13 -2.82 -0.03
C MET A 59 11.27 -2.27 -0.91
N VAL A 60 10.94 -1.50 -1.93
CA VAL A 60 11.91 -0.88 -2.84
C VAL A 60 11.79 0.64 -2.82
N SER A 61 12.90 1.32 -2.56
CA SER A 61 12.99 2.78 -2.63
C SER A 61 12.82 3.28 -4.07
N ARG A 62 11.63 3.77 -4.43
CA ARG A 62 11.30 4.21 -5.81
C ARG A 62 10.89 5.68 -5.93
N PRO A 63 10.34 6.30 -4.89
CA PRO A 63 10.29 7.76 -4.75
C PRO A 63 10.89 8.27 -3.44
N ALA A 64 11.26 9.56 -3.41
CA ALA A 64 11.66 10.24 -2.17
C ALA A 64 10.46 10.37 -1.21
N GLY A 65 10.67 10.14 0.10
CA GLY A 65 9.63 10.26 1.13
C GLY A 65 8.79 9.00 1.38
N LEU A 66 9.15 7.87 0.74
CA LEU A 66 8.51 6.57 0.95
C LEU A 66 9.19 5.82 2.10
N CYS A 67 8.40 5.21 2.98
CA CYS A 67 8.90 4.35 4.05
C CYS A 67 9.34 3.01 3.47
N VAL A 68 10.64 2.72 3.50
CA VAL A 68 11.17 1.46 2.97
C VAL A 68 11.02 0.36 4.01
N ALA A 69 9.96 -0.43 3.90
CA ALA A 69 9.64 -1.47 4.88
C ALA A 69 8.76 -2.56 4.26
N ASN A 70 8.84 -3.77 4.82
CA ASN A 70 7.90 -4.83 4.53
C ASN A 70 6.66 -4.66 5.40
N PHE A 71 5.56 -4.15 4.81
CA PHE A 71 4.28 -3.92 5.49
C PHE A 71 3.84 -5.12 6.35
N ALA A 72 3.95 -6.34 5.83
CA ALA A 72 3.53 -7.55 6.54
C ALA A 72 4.36 -7.87 7.79
N ALA A 73 5.56 -7.30 7.92
CA ALA A 73 6.45 -7.50 9.05
C ALA A 73 6.53 -6.28 9.98
N SER A 74 5.98 -5.12 9.58
CA SER A 74 6.19 -3.84 10.26
C SER A 74 4.99 -3.31 11.03
N MET A 75 3.83 -3.96 10.95
CA MET A 75 2.59 -3.47 11.59
C MET A 75 2.55 -3.65 13.11
N SER A 76 3.42 -4.48 13.70
CA SER A 76 3.32 -4.88 15.11
C SER A 76 3.66 -3.80 16.14
N ASP A 77 4.33 -2.72 15.74
CA ASP A 77 5.02 -1.82 16.69
C ASP A 77 4.52 -0.36 16.67
N GLY A 78 3.45 -0.03 15.93
CA GLY A 78 2.95 1.34 15.76
C GLY A 78 1.59 1.63 16.40
N ASP A 79 1.45 2.78 17.07
CA ASP A 79 0.13 3.37 17.37
C ASP A 79 -0.33 4.20 16.17
N PHE A 80 -1.25 3.63 15.40
CA PHE A 80 -1.81 4.25 14.20
C PHE A 80 -3.19 4.90 14.43
N GLY A 81 -3.69 4.88 15.67
CA GLY A 81 -5.06 5.30 15.99
C GLY A 81 -6.10 4.56 15.15
N ARG A 82 -7.11 5.28 14.65
CA ARG A 82 -8.06 4.73 13.69
C ARG A 82 -7.42 4.69 12.31
N ALA A 83 -6.82 3.56 11.97
CA ALA A 83 -6.12 3.36 10.71
C ALA A 83 -7.03 2.88 9.58
N LEU A 84 -6.73 3.32 8.36
CA LEU A 84 -7.27 2.78 7.12
C LEU A 84 -6.11 2.25 6.27
N VAL A 85 -6.19 0.99 5.83
CA VAL A 85 -5.20 0.42 4.91
C VAL A 85 -5.82 0.39 3.51
N VAL A 86 -5.19 1.08 2.55
CA VAL A 86 -5.62 1.14 1.14
C VAL A 86 -4.41 0.86 0.28
N GLY A 87 -4.40 -0.26 -0.44
CA GLY A 87 -3.28 -0.59 -1.31
C GLY A 87 -3.66 -1.57 -2.40
N SER A 88 -2.72 -1.79 -3.30
CA SER A 88 -2.82 -2.82 -4.33
C SER A 88 -1.93 -3.99 -3.93
N ALA A 89 -2.54 -5.08 -3.46
CA ALA A 89 -1.79 -6.29 -3.17
C ALA A 89 -1.19 -6.87 -4.47
N GLU A 90 0.05 -7.35 -4.41
CA GLU A 90 0.66 -8.03 -5.55
C GLU A 90 -0.23 -9.20 -6.00
N PRO A 91 -0.41 -9.43 -7.31
CA PRO A 91 -1.11 -10.60 -7.80
C PRO A 91 -0.39 -11.87 -7.35
N GLY A 92 -1.05 -12.66 -6.50
CA GLY A 92 -0.55 -13.94 -5.98
C GLY A 92 -1.29 -15.13 -6.57
N ARG A 93 -0.64 -16.30 -6.58
CA ARG A 93 -1.35 -17.57 -6.87
C ARG A 93 -2.47 -17.76 -5.86
N ASN A 94 -3.67 -18.05 -6.35
CA ASN A 94 -4.86 -18.36 -5.54
C ASN A 94 -5.21 -17.28 -4.50
N GLY A 95 -4.86 -16.01 -4.73
CA GLY A 95 -5.18 -14.90 -3.81
C GLY A 95 -4.39 -14.89 -2.49
N THR A 96 -3.35 -15.74 -2.37
CA THR A 96 -2.54 -15.85 -1.14
C THR A 96 -1.91 -14.53 -0.71
N SER A 97 -1.43 -13.71 -1.66
CA SER A 97 -0.91 -12.37 -1.38
C SER A 97 -1.96 -11.43 -0.81
N ALA A 98 -3.21 -11.50 -1.28
CA ALA A 98 -4.31 -10.70 -0.76
C ALA A 98 -4.70 -11.16 0.67
N VAL A 99 -4.69 -12.47 0.95
CA VAL A 99 -4.94 -12.97 2.30
C VAL A 99 -3.84 -12.54 3.28
N ALA A 100 -2.57 -12.65 2.88
CA ALA A 100 -1.45 -12.18 3.70
C ALA A 100 -1.54 -10.66 3.98
N PHE A 101 -1.95 -9.90 2.98
CA PHE A 101 -2.22 -8.47 3.10
C PHE A 101 -3.32 -8.17 4.13
N PHE A 102 -4.48 -8.83 4.03
CA PHE A 102 -5.57 -8.62 4.98
C PHE A 102 -5.19 -9.04 6.40
N ASN A 103 -4.45 -10.13 6.56
CA ASN A 103 -3.98 -10.58 7.86
C ASN A 103 -3.01 -9.56 8.50
N ALA A 104 -2.10 -8.98 7.71
CA ALA A 104 -1.20 -7.93 8.19
C ALA A 104 -1.92 -6.60 8.50
N ALA A 105 -3.01 -6.30 7.78
CA ALA A 105 -3.82 -5.12 8.05
C ALA A 105 -4.71 -5.28 9.31
N ALA A 106 -5.01 -6.52 9.71
CA ALA A 106 -5.87 -6.84 10.85
C ALA A 106 -5.11 -7.15 12.15
N SER A 107 -3.78 -7.26 12.09
CA SER A 107 -2.89 -7.48 13.24
C SER A 107 -2.55 -6.18 13.95
#